data_AF-G2I2C3-F1
#
_entry.id   AF-G2I2C3-F1
#
_cell.length_a   1.000
_cell.length_b   1.000
_cell.length_c   1.000
_cell.angle_alpha   90.00
_cell.angle_beta   90.00
_cell.angle_gamma   90.00
#
_symmetry.space_group_name_H-M   'P 1'
#
loop_
_entity.id
_entity.type
_entity.pdbx_description
1 polymer ?
#
loop_
_entity_poly.entity_id
_entity_poly.type
_entity_poly.pdbx_seq_one_letter_code
_entity_poly.pdbx_strand_id
1 'polypeptide(L)' 'MRRLIYTTNAIEALNSKIRRAVRTRGHFPSEEAAAKLIYLALNATSAQWKRSVREWYAVRCQLAIMFDDRFPMA' A
#
# COMPACT_ATOMS: atom_id res chain seq x y z
N MET A 1 -0.23 -13.68 11.20
CA MET A 1 0.76 -12.58 11.10
C MET A 1 1.80 -12.77 9.99
N ARG A 2 2.65 -13.81 10.02
CA ARG A 2 3.79 -13.99 9.09
C ARG A 2 3.44 -13.90 7.60
N ARG A 3 2.33 -14.52 7.20
CA ARG A 3 1.86 -14.49 5.80
C ARG A 3 1.55 -13.06 5.32
N LEU A 4 1.05 -12.18 6.19
CA LEU A 4 0.78 -10.78 5.83
C LEU A 4 2.08 -9.97 5.68
N ILE A 5 3.04 -10.20 6.58
CA ILE A 5 4.30 -9.43 6.62
C ILE A 5 5.23 -9.83 5.48
N TYR A 6 5.31 -11.13 5.15
CA TYR A 6 6.26 -11.65 4.17
C TYR A 6 5.73 -11.63 2.73
N THR A 7 4.49 -11.19 2.48
CA THR A 7 4.04 -11.01 1.09
C THR A 7 4.56 -9.69 0.53
N THR A 8 5.41 -9.75 -0.49
CA THR A 8 5.86 -8.58 -1.25
C THR A 8 4.83 -8.09 -2.27
N ASN A 9 3.81 -8.92 -2.56
CA ASN A 9 2.77 -8.68 -3.56
C ASN A 9 2.11 -7.28 -3.48
N ALA A 10 1.87 -6.76 -2.28
CA ALA A 10 1.23 -5.44 -2.12
C ALA A 10 2.15 -4.30 -2.60
N ILE A 11 3.42 -4.36 -2.22
CA ILE A 11 4.44 -3.37 -2.61
C ILE A 11 4.76 -3.52 -4.10
N GLU A 12 4.92 -4.75 -4.59
CA GLU A 12 5.18 -5.03 -6.00
C GLU A 12 4.02 -4.57 -6.90
N ALA A 13 2.77 -4.82 -6.50
CA ALA A 13 1.60 -4.37 -7.23
C ALA A 13 1.52 -2.84 -7.32
N LEU A 14 1.82 -2.14 -6.21
CA LEU A 14 1.88 -0.68 -6.19
C LEU A 14 2.99 -0.15 -7.12
N ASN A 15 4.20 -0.69 -6.99
CA ASN A 15 5.35 -0.32 -7.82
C ASN A 15 5.08 -0.56 -9.31
N SER A 16 4.42 -1.67 -9.66
CA SER A 16 4.03 -1.96 -11.03
C SER A 16 3.11 -0.88 -11.61
N LYS A 17 2.09 -0.44 -10.84
CA LYS A 17 1.18 0.64 -11.26
C LYS A 17 1.92 1.97 -11.44
N ILE A 18 2.80 2.34 -10.50
CA ILE A 18 3.58 3.58 -10.57
C ILE A 18 4.52 3.55 -11.78
N ARG A 19 5.27 2.46 -11.98
CA ARG A 19 6.16 2.30 -13.15
C ARG A 19 5.40 2.41 -14.47
N ARG A 20 4.20 1.82 -14.55
CA ARG A 20 3.34 1.95 -15.73
C ARG A 20 2.97 3.41 -15.99
N ALA A 21 2.49 4.14 -14.97
CA ALA A 21 2.12 5.55 -15.11
C ALA A 21 3.31 6.41 -15.58
N VAL A 22 4.49 6.19 -14.98
CA VAL A 22 5.73 6.90 -15.35
C VAL A 22 6.15 6.56 -16.79
N ARG A 23 6.16 5.27 -17.17
CA ARG A 23 6.54 4.83 -18.52
C ARG A 23 5.61 5.39 -19.59
N THR A 24 4.31 5.49 -19.31
CA THR A 24 3.34 6.08 -20.23
C THR A 24 3.58 7.57 -20.46
N ARG A 25 4.10 8.30 -19.47
CA ARG A 25 4.37 9.74 -19.62
C ARG A 25 5.69 10.05 -20.33
N GLY A 26 6.75 9.30 -20.04
CA GLY A 26 8.08 9.52 -20.63
C GLY A 26 8.85 10.64 -19.92
N HIS A 27 9.20 11.72 -20.65
CA HIS A 27 9.96 12.85 -20.10
C HIS A 27 9.09 13.76 -19.22
N PHE A 28 9.67 14.28 -18.14
CA PHE A 28 9.04 15.23 -17.24
C PHE A 28 9.71 16.60 -17.33
N PRO A 29 8.94 17.70 -17.44
CA PRO A 29 9.48 19.05 -17.57
C PRO A 29 10.04 19.61 -16.25
N SER A 30 9.68 19.03 -15.10
CA SER A 30 10.22 19.36 -13.78
C SER A 30 10.01 18.22 -12.78
N GLU A 31 10.69 18.29 -11.64
CA GLU A 31 10.51 17.32 -10.56
C GLU A 31 9.09 17.38 -9.95
N GLU A 32 8.52 18.58 -9.83
CA GLU A 32 7.15 18.76 -9.35
C GLU A 32 6.12 18.11 -10.27
N ALA A 33 6.37 18.12 -11.59
CA ALA A 33 5.50 17.43 -12.55
C ALA A 33 5.55 15.91 -12.36
N ALA A 34 6.73 15.35 -12.08
CA ALA A 34 6.89 13.93 -11.76
C ALA A 34 6.20 13.58 -10.43
N ALA A 35 6.40 14.38 -9.38
CA ALA A 35 5.78 14.19 -8.08
C ALA A 35 4.23 14.23 -8.15
N LYS A 36 3.68 15.18 -8.91
CA LYS A 36 2.22 15.26 -9.16
C LYS A 36 1.68 14.00 -9.85
N LEU A 37 2.40 13.46 -10.84
CA LEU A 37 1.97 12.22 -11.49
C LEU A 37 1.95 11.05 -10.50
N ILE A 38 2.99 10.90 -9.68
CA ILE A 38 3.05 9.84 -8.66
C ILE A 38 1.89 10.00 -7.67
N TYR A 39 1.64 11.22 -7.19
CA TYR A 39 0.52 11.52 -6.29
C TYR A 39 -0.83 11.10 -6.90
N LEU A 40 -1.09 11.47 -8.15
CA LEU A 40 -2.32 11.08 -8.84
C LEU A 40 -2.45 9.56 -9.01
N ALA A 41 -1.35 8.88 -9.35
CA ALA A 41 -1.34 7.43 -9.47
C ALA A 41 -1.60 6.71 -8.13
N LEU A 42 -1.06 7.24 -7.03
CA LEU A 42 -1.31 6.76 -5.68
C LEU A 42 -2.78 6.95 -5.29
N ASN A 43 -3.35 8.14 -5.52
CA ASN A 43 -4.77 8.40 -5.23
C ASN A 43 -5.72 7.51 -6.03
N ALA A 44 -5.47 7.35 -7.33
CA ALA A 44 -6.26 6.45 -8.17
C ALA A 44 -6.15 4.99 -7.71
N THR A 45 -4.98 4.57 -7.24
CA THR A 45 -4.77 3.22 -6.69
C THR A 45 -5.48 3.04 -5.35
N SER A 46 -5.39 4.03 -4.46
CA SER A 46 -6.04 4.02 -3.14
C SER A 46 -7.56 3.91 -3.25
N ALA A 47 -8.18 4.61 -4.21
CA ALA A 47 -9.62 4.51 -4.48
C ALA A 47 -10.10 3.09 -4.85
N GLN A 48 -9.19 2.22 -5.31
CA GLN A 48 -9.49 0.83 -5.65
C GLN A 48 -9.33 -0.13 -4.45
N TRP A 49 -8.71 0.30 -3.36
CA TRP A 49 -8.49 -0.51 -2.16
C TRP A 49 -9.76 -0.62 -1.31
N LYS A 50 -10.77 -1.31 -1.87
CA LYS A 50 -12.08 -1.51 -1.22
C LYS A 50 -12.16 -2.80 -0.40
N ARG A 51 -11.25 -3.76 -0.64
CA ARG A 51 -11.26 -5.06 0.05
C ARG A 51 -10.39 -5.00 1.29
N SER A 52 -10.90 -5.56 2.39
CA SER A 52 -10.11 -5.77 3.59
C SER A 52 -9.05 -6.85 3.38
N VAL A 53 -8.01 -6.78 4.19
CA VAL A 53 -6.96 -7.80 4.22
C VAL A 53 -7.58 -9.13 4.67
N ARG A 54 -7.32 -10.20 3.91
CA ARG A 54 -7.78 -11.55 4.27
C ARG A 54 -7.19 -11.95 5.62
N GLU A 55 -8.00 -12.57 6.48
CA GLU A 55 -7.62 -13.01 7.83
C GLU A 55 -7.20 -11.86 8.78
N TRP A 56 -7.56 -10.60 8.46
CA TRP A 56 -7.18 -9.45 9.28
C TRP A 56 -7.56 -9.59 10.76
N TYR A 57 -8.74 -10.13 11.06
CA TYR A 57 -9.19 -10.35 12.44
C TYR A 57 -8.22 -11.22 13.24
N ALA A 58 -7.79 -12.35 12.69
CA ALA A 58 -6.85 -13.26 13.35
C ALA A 58 -5.47 -12.59 13.54
N VAL A 59 -5.02 -11.80 12.55
CA VAL A 59 -3.77 -11.03 12.66
C VAL A 59 -3.89 -9.96 13.75
N ARG A 60 -5.03 -9.27 13.82
CA ARG A 60 -5.32 -8.24 14.82
C ARG A 60 -5.30 -8.81 16.25
N CYS A 61 -5.93 -9.96 16.48
CA CYS A 61 -5.89 -10.62 17.79
C CYS A 61 -4.46 -11.00 18.19
N GLN A 62 -3.66 -11.53 17.24
CA GLN A 62 -2.25 -11.84 17.50
C GLN A 62 -1.44 -10.58 17.84
N LEU A 63 -1.66 -9.47 17.11
CA LEU A 63 -1.01 -8.19 17.37
C LEU A 63 -1.36 -7.63 18.74
N ALA A 64 -2.63 -7.69 19.15
CA ALA A 64 -3.07 -7.23 20.45
C ALA A 64 -2.38 -8.01 21.59
N ILE A 65 -2.29 -9.34 21.49
CA ILE A 65 -1.59 -10.14 22.51
C ILE A 65 -0.09 -9.81 22.57
N MET A 66 0.55 -9.59 21.42
CA MET A 66 2.00 -9.29 21.37
C MET A 66 2.35 -7.86 21.79
N PHE A 67 1.41 -6.93 21.64
CA PHE A 67 1.64 -5.50 21.81
C PHE A 67 0.52 -4.84 22.62
N ASP A 68 0.12 -5.46 23.73
CA ASP A 68 -1.04 -5.05 24.53
C ASP A 68 -1.01 -3.56 24.90
N ASP A 69 0.15 -3.05 25.36
CA ASP A 69 0.35 -1.64 25.73
C ASP A 69 0.20 -0.64 24.57
N ARG A 70 0.36 -1.11 23.31
CA ARG A 70 0.35 -0.25 22.10
C ARG A 70 -0.83 -0.52 21.18
N PHE A 71 -1.53 -1.64 21.39
CA PHE A 71 -2.61 -2.10 20.54
C PHE A 71 -3.72 -2.75 21.38
N PRO A 72 -4.44 -1.96 22.21
CA PRO A 72 -5.53 -2.48 23.03
C PRO A 72 -6.68 -2.97 22.14
N MET A 73 -7.24 -4.14 22.47
CA MET A 73 -8.50 -4.62 21.90
C MET A 73 -9.67 -3.89 22.58
N ALA A 74 -9.94 -2.66 22.14
CA ALA A 74 -11.19 -1.96 22.45
C ALA A 74 -12.39 -2.62 21.75
#